data_AF-A0A7V8NSB6-F1
#
_entry.id   AF-A0A7V8NSB6-F1
#
_cell.length_a   1.000
_cell.length_b   1.000
_cell.length_c   1.000
_cell.angle_alpha   90.00
_cell.angle_beta   90.00
_cell.angle_gamma   90.00
#
_symmetry.space_group_name_H-M   'P 1'
#
loop_
_entity.id
_entity.type
_entity.pdbx_description
1 polymer ?
#
loop_
_entity_poly.entity_id
_entity_poly.type
_entity_poly.pdbx_seq_one_letter_code
_entity_poly.pdbx_strand_id
1 'polypeptide(L)'
;MGDEIPVFSLPNTSGVSVSSTVLLEPGPLIITFYRGIWCPYCRSDLMALMNATFEVQSRGGSLAAIARETAPNSNRRFQQQHRVDFPILNDATAAVARSFGIGWTEAYLQSLYDQFVADRTGDSPEPSWIEPMQARYVVARDGTIAYVDINTDYRVAPELAAAMAALRRL
;
A
#
# COMPACT_ATOMS: atom_id res chain seq x y z
N MET A 1 7.30 8.60 -13.29
CA MET A 1 8.67 8.33 -12.77
C MET A 1 9.45 9.61 -12.95
N GLY A 2 10.27 10.00 -11.97
CA GLY A 2 10.92 11.32 -11.95
C GLY A 2 10.08 12.44 -11.31
N ASP A 3 8.80 12.21 -11.07
CA ASP A 3 7.95 13.10 -10.27
C ASP A 3 8.19 12.89 -8.77
N GLU A 4 7.92 13.90 -7.96
CA GLU A 4 7.92 13.77 -6.51
C GLU A 4 6.61 13.16 -5.99
N ILE A 5 6.69 12.37 -4.92
CA ILE A 5 5.49 11.91 -4.24
C ILE A 5 4.75 13.06 -3.55
N PRO A 6 3.41 13.04 -3.48
CA PRO A 6 2.67 13.90 -2.59
C PRO A 6 3.10 13.72 -1.14
N VAL A 7 3.25 14.82 -0.40
CA VAL A 7 3.44 14.76 1.05
C VAL A 7 2.14 14.31 1.71
N PHE A 8 2.22 13.30 2.58
CA PHE A 8 1.07 12.81 3.33
C PHE A 8 1.42 12.56 4.79
N SER A 9 0.38 12.51 5.62
CA SER A 9 0.44 12.06 7.01
C SER A 9 -0.82 11.24 7.32
N LEU A 10 -0.62 10.00 7.74
CA LEU A 10 -1.71 9.05 7.99
C LEU A 10 -1.53 8.36 9.34
N PRO A 11 -2.61 8.01 10.05
CA PRO A 11 -2.51 7.22 11.26
C PRO A 11 -2.11 5.78 10.94
N ASN A 12 -1.17 5.24 11.71
CA ASN A 12 -0.87 3.81 11.71
C ASN A 12 -1.93 3.02 12.50
N THR A 13 -1.76 1.69 12.59
CA THR A 13 -2.68 0.81 13.32
C THR A 13 -2.84 1.15 14.81
N SER A 14 -1.87 1.86 15.41
CA SER A 14 -1.89 2.38 16.78
C SER A 14 -2.52 3.75 16.94
N GLY A 15 -2.93 4.39 15.84
CA GLY A 15 -3.45 5.77 15.82
C GLY A 15 -2.38 6.85 15.82
N VAL A 16 -1.09 6.48 15.73
CA VAL A 16 0.02 7.43 15.67
C VAL A 16 0.16 7.91 14.23
N SER A 17 0.18 9.23 14.04
CA SER A 17 0.39 9.82 12.72
C SER A 17 1.82 9.59 12.23
N VAL A 18 1.96 9.08 11.01
CA VAL A 18 3.23 8.85 10.33
C VAL A 18 3.22 9.61 9.01
N SER A 19 4.25 10.43 8.77
CA SER A 19 4.38 11.21 7.53
C SER A 19 5.34 10.56 6.54
N SER A 20 5.13 10.85 5.25
CA SER A 20 6.06 10.44 4.19
C SER A 20 7.46 11.00 4.39
N THR A 21 7.58 12.20 4.94
CA THR A 21 8.88 12.83 5.26
C THR A 21 9.68 12.03 6.28
N VAL A 22 9.05 11.60 7.39
CA VAL A 22 9.69 10.76 8.42
C VAL A 22 10.07 9.41 7.85
N LEU A 23 9.22 8.82 7.00
CA LEU A 23 9.51 7.55 6.34
C LEU A 23 10.72 7.64 5.41
N LEU A 24 10.97 8.79 4.78
CA LEU A 24 12.09 9.03 3.88
C LEU A 24 13.39 9.42 4.61
N GLU A 25 13.35 9.81 5.89
CA GLU A 25 14.55 10.23 6.64
C GLU A 25 15.70 9.21 6.59
N PRO A 26 15.47 7.89 6.77
CA PRO A 26 16.53 6.88 6.76
C PRO A 26 17.14 6.66 5.37
N GLY A 27 16.39 6.89 4.30
CA GLY A 27 16.76 6.53 2.94
C GLY A 27 15.54 6.30 2.04
N PRO A 28 15.65 5.45 1.00
CA PRO A 28 14.58 5.24 0.04
C PRO A 28 13.37 4.51 0.67
N LEU A 29 12.17 4.81 0.20
CA LEU A 29 10.91 4.31 0.75
C LEU A 29 10.19 3.41 -0.28
N ILE A 30 9.75 2.23 0.15
CA ILE A 30 8.77 1.42 -0.57
C ILE A 30 7.37 1.69 -0.03
N ILE A 31 6.48 2.23 -0.87
CA ILE A 31 5.06 2.42 -0.55
C ILE A 31 4.26 1.36 -1.30
N THR A 32 3.46 0.57 -0.59
CA THR A 32 2.53 -0.40 -1.20
C THR A 32 1.08 -0.03 -0.87
N PHE A 33 0.30 0.31 -1.89
CA PHE A 33 -1.14 0.49 -1.78
C PHE A 33 -1.86 -0.84 -2.01
N TYR A 34 -2.88 -1.12 -1.20
CA TYR A 34 -3.66 -2.35 -1.31
C TYR A 34 -5.11 -2.11 -0.90
N ARG A 35 -6.01 -3.00 -1.32
CA ARG A 35 -7.47 -2.86 -1.17
C ARG A 35 -8.01 -3.12 0.24
N GLY A 36 -7.16 -3.62 1.12
CA GLY A 36 -7.54 -4.12 2.45
C GLY A 36 -7.26 -5.61 2.63
N ILE A 37 -7.17 -6.01 3.90
CA ILE A 37 -6.76 -7.36 4.33
C ILE A 37 -7.76 -8.45 3.92
N TRP A 38 -9.01 -8.07 3.65
CA TRP A 38 -10.02 -9.00 3.15
C TRP A 38 -9.66 -9.58 1.76
N CYS A 39 -8.83 -8.89 0.97
CA CYS A 39 -8.42 -9.35 -0.35
C CYS A 39 -7.30 -10.42 -0.26
N PRO A 40 -7.49 -11.66 -0.76
CA PRO A 40 -6.49 -12.72 -0.69
C PRO A 40 -5.19 -12.38 -1.44
N TYR A 41 -5.28 -11.69 -2.59
CA TYR A 41 -4.13 -11.27 -3.38
C TYR A 41 -3.30 -10.23 -2.64
N CYS A 42 -3.95 -9.25 -2.02
CA CYS A 42 -3.27 -8.23 -1.21
C CYS A 42 -2.60 -8.84 0.03
N ARG A 43 -3.21 -9.83 0.69
CA ARG A 43 -2.57 -10.54 1.81
C ARG A 43 -1.30 -11.26 1.37
N SER A 44 -1.35 -11.96 0.24
CA SER A 44 -0.18 -12.66 -0.30
C SER A 44 0.96 -11.69 -0.62
N ASP A 45 0.64 -10.56 -1.25
CA ASP A 45 1.61 -9.52 -1.56
C ASP A 45 2.23 -8.87 -0.31
N LEU A 46 1.42 -8.57 0.71
CA LEU A 46 1.92 -8.07 1.99
C LEU A 46 2.85 -9.09 2.66
N MET A 47 2.52 -10.38 2.65
CA MET A 47 3.42 -11.42 3.19
C MET A 47 4.75 -11.49 2.43
N ALA A 48 4.73 -11.33 1.10
CA ALA A 48 5.96 -11.27 0.31
C ALA A 48 6.80 -10.03 0.68
N LEU A 49 6.15 -8.87 0.85
CA LEU A 49 6.80 -7.64 1.28
C LEU A 49 7.41 -7.78 2.68
N MET A 50 6.72 -8.44 3.60
CA MET A 50 7.22 -8.76 4.94
C MET A 50 8.53 -9.54 4.89
N ASN A 51 8.61 -10.57 4.06
CA ASN A 51 9.82 -11.38 3.90
C ASN A 51 11.01 -10.56 3.35
N ALA A 52 10.74 -9.49 2.61
CA ALA A 52 11.77 -8.57 2.10
C ALA A 52 12.15 -7.45 3.07
N THR A 53 11.42 -7.26 4.18
CA THR A 53 11.60 -6.15 5.14
C THR A 53 13.05 -5.98 5.59
N PHE A 54 13.70 -7.08 6.00
CA PHE A 54 15.08 -7.05 6.45
C PHE A 54 16.04 -6.60 5.34
N GLU A 55 15.87 -7.10 4.11
CA GLU A 55 16.72 -6.68 2.99
C GLU A 55 16.58 -5.18 2.72
N VAL A 56 15.35 -4.67 2.69
CA VAL A 56 15.08 -3.24 2.48
C VAL A 56 15.74 -2.40 3.58
N GLN A 57 15.51 -2.76 4.84
CA GLN A 57 16.06 -2.05 6.00
C GLN A 57 17.59 -2.11 6.06
N SER A 58 18.20 -3.24 5.69
CA SER A 58 19.66 -3.40 5.65
C SER A 58 20.35 -2.44 4.65
N ARG A 59 19.58 -1.89 3.71
CA ARG A 59 20.03 -0.92 2.70
C ARG A 59 19.69 0.53 3.08
N GLY A 60 19.23 0.77 4.31
CA GLY A 60 18.76 2.08 4.75
C GLY A 60 17.37 2.44 4.21
N GLY A 61 16.66 1.49 3.58
CA GLY A 61 15.33 1.71 3.08
C GLY A 61 14.25 1.53 4.15
N SER A 62 13.09 2.13 3.92
CA SER A 62 11.89 1.98 4.75
C SER A 62 10.73 1.41 3.94
N LEU A 63 9.70 0.91 4.63
CA LEU A 63 8.47 0.43 4.00
C LEU A 63 7.25 1.05 4.66
N ALA A 64 6.19 1.23 3.88
CA ALA A 64 4.85 1.50 4.39
C ALA A 64 3.80 0.82 3.51
N ALA A 65 2.76 0.27 4.12
CA ALA A 65 1.58 -0.21 3.42
C ALA A 65 0.41 0.73 3.69
N ILE A 66 -0.35 1.09 2.65
CA ILE A 66 -1.46 2.05 2.75
C ILE A 66 -2.74 1.39 2.21
N ALA A 67 -3.80 1.43 3.00
CA ALA A 67 -5.13 1.03 2.56
C ALA A 67 -6.19 1.86 3.26
N ARG A 68 -7.38 1.87 2.69
CA ARG A 68 -8.58 2.21 3.44
C ARG A 68 -8.91 1.03 4.35
N GLU A 69 -8.89 1.25 5.67
CA GLU A 69 -9.37 0.22 6.60
C GLU A 69 -10.89 0.14 6.51
N THR A 70 -11.39 -0.99 6.01
CA THR A 70 -12.82 -1.19 5.81
C THR A 70 -13.47 -1.84 7.04
N ALA A 71 -12.76 -2.74 7.73
CA ALA A 71 -13.25 -3.42 8.93
C ALA A 71 -12.45 -3.00 10.19
N PRO A 72 -13.10 -2.76 11.34
CA PRO A 72 -12.43 -2.25 12.54
C PRO A 72 -11.25 -3.11 12.99
N ASN A 73 -10.08 -2.48 13.15
CA ASN A 73 -8.83 -3.12 13.60
C ASN A 73 -8.35 -4.27 12.71
N SER A 74 -8.87 -4.44 11.49
CA SER A 74 -8.45 -5.51 10.57
C SER A 74 -6.96 -5.42 10.25
N ASN A 75 -6.45 -4.21 10.02
CA ASN A 75 -5.03 -3.97 9.75
C ASN A 75 -4.18 -4.25 10.98
N ARG A 76 -4.64 -3.84 12.17
CA ARG A 76 -3.96 -4.11 13.45
C ARG A 76 -3.85 -5.61 13.72
N ARG A 77 -4.95 -6.35 13.56
CA ARG A 77 -4.99 -7.81 13.77
C ARG A 77 -4.03 -8.51 12.82
N PHE A 78 -4.05 -8.16 11.53
CA PHE A 78 -3.12 -8.70 10.55
C PHE A 78 -1.66 -8.40 10.91
N GLN A 79 -1.34 -7.16 11.25
CA GLN A 79 -0.01 -6.74 11.66
C GLN A 79 0.51 -7.54 12.87
N GLN A 80 -0.33 -7.75 13.89
CA GLN A 80 0.03 -8.53 15.08
C GLN A 80 0.18 -10.03 14.77
N GLN A 81 -0.76 -10.59 14.00
CA GLN A 81 -0.77 -12.01 13.65
C GLN A 81 0.47 -12.41 12.85
N HIS A 82 0.87 -11.57 11.89
CA HIS A 82 1.97 -11.87 10.99
C HIS A 82 3.30 -11.24 11.42
N ARG A 83 3.32 -10.39 12.46
CA ARG A 83 4.51 -9.62 12.90
C ARG A 83 5.05 -8.72 11.78
N VAL A 84 4.17 -7.87 11.24
CA VAL A 84 4.56 -6.88 10.24
C VAL A 84 5.37 -5.78 10.93
N ASP A 85 6.66 -5.71 10.63
CA ASP A 85 7.63 -4.78 11.25
C ASP A 85 7.80 -3.45 10.49
N PHE A 86 6.77 -3.07 9.73
CA PHE A 86 6.66 -1.76 9.09
C PHE A 86 5.24 -1.19 9.26
N PRO A 87 5.06 0.14 9.17
CA PRO A 87 3.75 0.75 9.37
C PRO A 87 2.74 0.33 8.31
N ILE A 88 1.56 -0.09 8.77
CA ILE A 88 0.33 -0.12 7.98
C ILE A 88 -0.47 1.13 8.32
N LEU A 89 -0.75 1.96 7.31
CA LEU A 89 -1.38 3.27 7.43
C LEU A 89 -2.81 3.22 6.90
N ASN A 90 -3.71 3.92 7.58
CA ASN A 90 -5.12 3.98 7.23
C ASN A 90 -5.46 5.27 6.46
N ASP A 91 -5.69 5.14 5.15
CA ASP A 91 -6.18 6.22 4.28
C ASP A 91 -7.72 6.19 4.22
N ALA A 92 -8.37 6.58 5.32
CA ALA A 92 -9.82 6.41 5.51
C ALA A 92 -10.69 7.07 4.42
N THR A 93 -10.21 8.17 3.83
CA THR A 93 -10.89 8.94 2.78
C THR A 93 -10.32 8.69 1.39
N ALA A 94 -9.33 7.79 1.28
CA ALA A 94 -8.57 7.51 0.06
C ALA A 94 -7.99 8.79 -0.59
N ALA A 95 -7.69 9.82 0.22
CA ALA A 95 -7.18 11.09 -0.27
C ALA A 95 -5.72 10.96 -0.72
N VAL A 96 -4.93 10.13 -0.03
CA VAL A 96 -3.55 9.84 -0.42
C VAL A 96 -3.53 8.97 -1.68
N ALA A 97 -4.36 7.94 -1.75
CA ALA A 97 -4.48 7.14 -2.98
C ALA A 97 -4.85 8.03 -4.20
N ARG A 98 -5.77 8.98 -4.03
CA ARG A 98 -6.13 9.93 -5.11
C ARG A 98 -5.00 10.89 -5.47
N SER A 99 -4.22 11.39 -4.50
CA SER A 99 -3.08 12.27 -4.80
C SER A 99 -1.95 11.55 -5.55
N PHE A 100 -1.84 10.23 -5.39
CA PHE A 100 -0.95 9.36 -6.16
C PHE A 100 -1.52 8.96 -7.53
N GLY A 101 -2.74 9.40 -7.87
CA GLY A 101 -3.40 9.08 -9.15
C GLY A 101 -3.98 7.66 -9.25
N ILE A 102 -4.08 6.94 -8.12
CA ILE A 102 -4.49 5.51 -8.07
C ILE A 102 -5.82 5.29 -7.32
N GLY A 103 -6.56 6.37 -7.07
CA GLY A 103 -7.94 6.25 -6.60
C GLY A 103 -8.84 5.82 -7.75
N TRP A 104 -9.66 4.79 -7.55
CA TRP A 104 -10.67 4.42 -8.54
C TRP A 104 -11.80 5.47 -8.58
N THR A 105 -12.37 5.70 -9.77
CA THR A 105 -13.61 6.46 -9.90
C THR A 105 -14.81 5.58 -9.55
N GLU A 106 -15.89 6.20 -9.06
CA GLU A 106 -17.14 5.49 -8.76
C GLU A 106 -17.67 4.69 -9.96
N ALA A 107 -17.60 5.28 -11.17
CA ALA A 107 -18.01 4.62 -12.41
C ALA A 107 -17.19 3.36 -12.73
N TYR A 108 -15.89 3.40 -12.48
CA TYR A 108 -15.04 2.23 -12.69
C TYR A 108 -15.31 1.14 -11.65
N LEU A 109 -15.49 1.51 -10.38
CA LEU A 109 -15.84 0.56 -9.33
C LEU A 109 -17.21 -0.09 -9.56
N GLN A 110 -18.19 0.66 -10.08
CA GLN A 110 -19.47 0.10 -10.51
C GLN A 110 -19.29 -0.97 -11.59
N SER A 111 -18.39 -0.74 -12.56
CA SER A 111 -18.12 -1.74 -13.60
C SER A 111 -17.45 -3.03 -13.07
N LEU A 112 -16.79 -2.95 -11.91
CA LEU A 112 -16.15 -4.10 -11.24
C LEU A 112 -16.99 -4.68 -10.09
N TYR A 113 -18.18 -4.15 -9.82
CA TYR A 113 -18.97 -4.49 -8.64
C TYR A 113 -19.22 -5.99 -8.52
N ASP A 114 -19.65 -6.65 -9.61
CA ASP A 114 -19.92 -8.10 -9.61
C ASP A 114 -18.67 -8.94 -9.32
N GLN A 115 -17.51 -8.50 -9.80
CA GLN A 115 -16.22 -9.16 -9.54
C GLN A 115 -15.78 -8.99 -8.08
N PHE A 116 -16.03 -7.82 -7.50
CA PHE A 116 -15.77 -7.59 -6.08
C PHE A 116 -16.66 -8.43 -5.18
N VAL A 117 -17.93 -8.59 -5.54
CA VAL A 117 -18.84 -9.47 -4.80
C VAL A 117 -18.36 -10.92 -4.87
N ALA A 118 -17.89 -11.38 -6.02
CA ALA A 118 -17.40 -12.75 -6.20
C ALA A 118 -16.12 -13.08 -5.40
N ASP A 119 -15.20 -12.12 -5.30
CA ASP A 119 -13.90 -12.32 -4.62
C ASP A 119 -13.96 -12.06 -3.09
N ARG A 120 -15.13 -11.72 -2.53
CA ARG A 120 -15.33 -11.48 -1.09
C ARG A 120 -15.26 -12.77 -0.29
N THR A 121 -14.49 -12.74 0.80
CA THR A 121 -14.52 -13.77 1.85
C THR A 121 -14.90 -13.14 3.19
N GLY A 122 -15.83 -13.76 3.92
CA GLY A 122 -16.21 -13.37 5.29
C GLY A 122 -16.94 -12.02 5.41
N ASP A 123 -16.75 -11.34 6.55
CA ASP A 123 -17.43 -10.09 6.95
C ASP A 123 -16.91 -8.83 6.23
N SER A 124 -16.64 -8.94 4.93
CA SER A 124 -16.19 -7.78 4.16
C SER A 124 -17.24 -6.65 4.24
N PRO A 125 -16.87 -5.38 4.45
CA PRO A 125 -17.82 -4.27 4.51
C PRO A 125 -18.46 -4.03 3.14
N GLU A 126 -19.63 -3.39 3.11
CA GLU A 126 -20.22 -2.90 1.84
C GLU A 126 -19.14 -2.17 1.02
N PRO A 127 -19.05 -2.43 -0.30
CA PRO A 127 -18.02 -1.85 -1.13
C PRO A 127 -18.06 -0.33 -1.01
N SER A 128 -16.94 0.25 -0.59
CA SER A 128 -16.79 1.68 -0.62
C SER A 128 -16.41 2.12 -2.01
N TRP A 129 -16.99 3.21 -2.49
CA TRP A 129 -16.73 3.77 -3.82
C TRP A 129 -15.31 4.37 -3.96
N ILE A 130 -14.39 4.08 -3.04
CA ILE A 130 -13.02 4.58 -3.06
C ILE A 130 -12.08 3.56 -2.41
N GLU A 131 -11.70 2.54 -3.18
CA GLU A 131 -10.56 1.68 -2.85
C GLU A 131 -9.33 2.16 -3.64
N PRO A 132 -8.09 1.96 -3.16
CA PRO A 132 -6.92 2.17 -3.99
C PRO A 132 -6.75 1.02 -5.01
N MET A 133 -6.18 1.32 -6.18
CA MET A 133 -5.55 0.29 -7.00
C MET A 133 -4.42 -0.37 -6.21
N GLN A 134 -4.16 -1.66 -6.46
CA GLN A 134 -2.94 -2.25 -5.93
C GLN A 134 -1.76 -1.63 -6.67
N ALA A 135 -0.86 -0.99 -5.92
CA ALA A 135 0.25 -0.27 -6.51
C ALA A 135 1.48 -0.34 -5.60
N ARG A 136 2.66 -0.28 -6.20
CA ARG A 136 3.93 -0.18 -5.48
C ARG A 136 4.78 0.94 -6.05
N TYR A 137 5.29 1.77 -5.16
CA TYR A 137 6.22 2.85 -5.48
C TYR A 137 7.54 2.60 -4.76
N VAL A 138 8.65 2.85 -5.45
CA VAL A 138 9.96 3.03 -4.82
C VAL A 138 10.34 4.49 -4.98
N VAL A 139 10.60 5.13 -3.85
CA VAL A 139 10.79 6.56 -3.74
C VAL A 139 12.20 6.82 -3.22
N ALA A 140 12.96 7.65 -3.92
CA ALA A 140 14.26 8.13 -3.47
C ALA A 140 14.11 9.03 -2.24
N ARG A 141 15.19 9.21 -1.48
CA ARG A 141 15.19 9.99 -0.23
C ARG A 141 14.69 11.42 -0.40
N ASP A 142 14.89 12.01 -1.58
CA ASP A 142 14.43 13.36 -1.93
C ASP A 142 12.94 13.43 -2.30
N GLY A 143 12.23 12.29 -2.30
CA GLY A 143 10.82 12.20 -2.67
C GLY A 143 10.59 11.79 -4.13
N THR A 144 11.64 11.65 -4.95
CA THR A 144 11.50 11.31 -6.37
C THR A 144 11.07 9.85 -6.57
N ILE A 145 10.06 9.62 -7.42
CA ILE A 145 9.60 8.28 -7.78
C ILE A 145 10.60 7.62 -8.73
N ALA A 146 11.35 6.64 -8.22
CA ALA A 146 12.32 5.84 -8.95
C ALA A 146 11.69 4.61 -9.64
N TYR A 147 10.59 4.10 -9.09
CA TYR A 147 9.82 2.99 -9.67
C TYR A 147 8.36 3.13 -9.29
N VAL A 148 7.48 2.73 -10.21
CA VAL A 148 6.04 2.62 -9.99
C VAL A 148 5.52 1.43 -10.77
N ASP A 149 4.66 0.65 -10.11
CA ASP A 149 3.91 -0.45 -10.67
C ASP A 149 2.48 -0.34 -10.19
N ILE A 150 1.55 -0.14 -11.12
CA ILE A 150 0.13 0.03 -10.87
C ILE A 150 -0.57 -0.99 -11.75
N ASN A 151 -1.34 -1.89 -11.12
CA ASN A 151 -2.12 -2.86 -11.87
C ASN A 151 -3.61 -2.58 -11.73
N THR A 152 -4.28 -2.47 -12.88
CA THR A 152 -5.74 -2.35 -12.92
C THR A 152 -6.42 -3.69 -12.64
N ASP A 153 -5.74 -4.81 -12.88
CA ASP A 153 -6.12 -6.12 -12.37
C ASP A 153 -5.52 -6.33 -10.97
N TYR A 154 -6.35 -6.19 -9.94
CA TYR A 154 -5.95 -6.37 -8.53
C TYR A 154 -5.54 -7.81 -8.18
N ARG A 155 -5.73 -8.77 -9.08
CA ARG A 155 -5.29 -10.16 -8.88
C ARG A 155 -3.81 -10.32 -9.17
N VAL A 156 -3.23 -9.38 -9.90
CA VAL A 156 -1.82 -9.35 -10.25
C VAL A 156 -1.12 -8.39 -9.31
N ALA A 157 -0.42 -8.96 -8.32
CA ALA A 157 0.36 -8.18 -7.37
C ALA A 157 1.49 -7.42 -8.07
N PRO A 158 1.83 -6.19 -7.62
CA PRO A 158 3.00 -5.47 -8.10
C PRO A 158 4.28 -6.29 -7.91
N GLU A 159 5.20 -6.18 -8.86
CA GLU A 159 6.40 -7.02 -8.90
C GLU A 159 7.42 -6.61 -7.82
N LEU A 160 7.62 -7.47 -6.83
CA LEU A 160 8.56 -7.21 -5.74
C LEU A 160 10.02 -7.21 -6.23
N ALA A 161 10.37 -8.11 -7.16
CA ALA A 161 11.73 -8.21 -7.68
C ALA A 161 12.17 -6.92 -8.40
N ALA A 162 11.28 -6.35 -9.23
CA ALA A 162 11.53 -5.08 -9.90
C ALA A 162 11.64 -3.91 -8.91
N ALA A 163 10.78 -3.85 -7.89
CA ALA A 163 10.89 -2.85 -6.82
C ALA A 163 12.22 -2.96 -6.05
N MET A 164 12.66 -4.18 -5.70
CA MET A 164 13.95 -4.39 -5.05
C MET A 164 15.12 -4.02 -5.96
N ALA A 165 15.02 -4.29 -7.26
CA ALA A 165 16.04 -3.86 -8.23
C ALA A 165 16.11 -2.32 -8.33
N ALA A 166 14.98 -1.62 -8.29
CA ALA A 166 14.95 -0.17 -8.26
C ALA A 166 15.55 0.39 -6.97
N LEU A 167 15.18 -0.17 -5.81
CA LEU A 167 15.74 0.20 -4.50
C LEU A 167 17.26 0.10 -4.48
N ARG A 168 17.84 -0.96 -5.07
CA ARG A 168 19.31 -1.18 -5.12
C ARG A 168 20.09 -0.15 -5.94
N ARG A 169 19.39 0.69 -6.73
CA ARG A 169 20.00 1.76 -7.54
C ARG A 169 20.00 3.12 -6.84
N LEU A 170 19.35 3.21 -5.68
CA LEU A 170 19.27 4.39 -4.82
C LEU A 170 20.27 4.27 -3.68
#